data_AF-A0A6G1CUT5-F1
#
_entry.id   AF-A0A6G1CUT5-F1
#
_cell.length_a   1.000
_cell.length_b   1.000
_cell.length_c   1.000
_cell.angle_alpha   90.00
_cell.angle_beta   90.00
_cell.angle_gamma   90.00
#
_symmetry.space_group_name_H-M   'P 1'
#
loop_
_entity.id
_entity.type
_entity.pdbx_description
1 polymer ?
#
loop_
_entity_poly.entity_id
_entity_poly.type
_entity_poly.pdbx_seq_one_letter_code
_entity_poly.pdbx_strand_id
1 'polypeptide(L)'
;MEEFRLRAGEVVVSRHHPEAFLIKFLHQHHCIEALQKEYAKRRGIEVHFIKWRSLKSAEGTALMFRVKLYFDGVPRHAWMPDVVERLIGRRCALEHLVTNLVHPAETHSIDLWAWTANPSSIPKRVWLTFTKLFKDGSRDSVLVEEEPPKRWQPGVKHPVLVHLEEIHDYMAARIDLSDQTTCQPPRRRLPPWHLGVLDASQS
;
A
#
# COMPACT_ATOMS: atom_id res chain seq x y z
N MET A 1 -27.85 -18.60 -19.32
CA MET A 1 -26.92 -19.66 -18.91
C MET A 1 -26.57 -20.54 -20.10
N GLU A 2 -27.51 -20.86 -21.00
CA GLU A 2 -27.22 -21.59 -22.26
C GLU A 2 -26.36 -20.83 -23.28
N GLU A 3 -26.47 -19.49 -23.34
CA GLU A 3 -25.83 -18.67 -24.39
C GLU A 3 -24.28 -18.65 -24.35
N PHE A 4 -23.68 -19.01 -23.21
CA PHE A 4 -22.22 -19.08 -23.00
C PHE A 4 -21.75 -20.45 -22.49
N ARG A 5 -22.65 -21.46 -22.47
CA ARG A 5 -22.38 -22.82 -21.93
C ARG A 5 -21.72 -22.87 -20.54
N LEU A 6 -21.95 -21.86 -19.71
CA LEU A 6 -21.36 -21.73 -18.38
C LEU A 6 -22.05 -22.68 -17.39
N ARG A 7 -21.27 -23.44 -16.63
CA ARG A 7 -21.81 -24.24 -15.50
C ARG A 7 -22.02 -23.37 -14.27
N ALA A 8 -22.90 -23.81 -13.38
CA ALA A 8 -23.08 -23.17 -12.08
C ALA A 8 -21.74 -23.16 -11.31
N GLY A 9 -21.31 -21.98 -10.85
CA GLY A 9 -20.02 -21.79 -10.15
C GLY A 9 -18.85 -21.34 -11.04
N GLU A 10 -18.98 -21.40 -12.37
CA GLU A 10 -17.92 -20.93 -13.29
C GLU A 10 -17.92 -19.40 -13.49
N VAL A 11 -18.96 -18.73 -12.99
CA VAL A 11 -19.10 -17.27 -13.02
C VAL A 11 -19.60 -16.76 -11.68
N VAL A 12 -18.90 -15.76 -11.16
CA VAL A 12 -19.31 -14.98 -9.99
C VAL A 12 -19.62 -13.56 -10.44
N VAL A 13 -20.82 -13.09 -10.09
CA VAL A 13 -21.24 -11.71 -10.36
C VAL A 13 -21.36 -10.98 -9.03
N SER A 14 -20.67 -9.86 -8.91
CA SER A 14 -20.77 -8.96 -7.75
C SER A 14 -21.31 -7.62 -8.21
N ARG A 15 -22.11 -6.95 -7.37
CA ARG A 15 -22.45 -5.54 -7.60
C ARG A 15 -21.17 -4.71 -7.56
N HIS A 16 -21.04 -3.76 -8.47
CA HIS A 16 -19.86 -2.89 -8.55
C HIS A 16 -20.31 -1.42 -8.48
N HIS A 17 -19.34 -0.52 -8.38
CA HIS A 17 -19.50 0.92 -8.56
C HIS A 17 -18.16 1.45 -9.09
N PRO A 18 -18.13 2.32 -10.13
CA PRO A 18 -19.26 3.07 -10.70
C PRO A 18 -20.18 2.28 -11.65
N GLU A 19 -19.73 1.20 -12.27
CA GLU A 19 -20.57 0.34 -13.11
C GLU A 19 -21.46 -0.60 -12.31
N ALA A 20 -22.48 -1.23 -12.92
CA ALA A 20 -23.47 -2.03 -12.19
C ALA A 20 -22.93 -3.35 -11.63
N PHE A 21 -22.07 -4.04 -12.37
CA PHE A 21 -21.60 -5.40 -12.03
C PHE A 21 -20.14 -5.61 -12.38
N LEU A 22 -19.46 -6.42 -11.57
CA LEU A 22 -18.17 -7.02 -11.88
C LEU A 22 -18.38 -8.52 -12.07
N ILE A 23 -18.01 -9.03 -13.23
CA ILE A 23 -18.17 -10.44 -13.60
C ILE A 23 -16.79 -11.10 -13.59
N LYS A 24 -16.61 -12.10 -12.72
CA LYS A 24 -15.40 -12.92 -12.66
C LYS A 24 -15.71 -14.28 -13.28
N PHE A 25 -14.98 -14.62 -14.33
CA PHE A 25 -15.03 -15.93 -14.95
C PHE A 25 -13.92 -16.80 -14.37
N LEU A 26 -14.23 -18.07 -14.09
CA LEU A 26 -13.22 -19.05 -13.66
C LEU A 26 -12.16 -19.29 -14.75
N HIS A 27 -12.57 -19.23 -16.03
CA HIS A 27 -11.70 -19.45 -17.16
C HIS A 27 -11.58 -18.21 -18.05
N GLN A 28 -10.36 -17.91 -18.50
CA GLN A 28 -10.06 -16.74 -19.33
C GLN A 28 -10.82 -16.74 -20.66
N HIS A 29 -11.05 -17.91 -21.28
CA HIS A 29 -11.73 -17.98 -22.58
C HIS A 29 -13.19 -17.49 -22.51
N HIS A 30 -13.89 -17.72 -21.40
CA HIS A 30 -15.25 -17.18 -21.20
C HIS A 30 -15.26 -15.65 -21.10
N CYS A 31 -14.21 -15.06 -20.50
CA CYS A 31 -14.05 -13.60 -20.48
C CYS A 31 -13.83 -13.04 -21.89
N ILE A 32 -13.01 -13.72 -22.71
CA ILE A 32 -12.78 -13.34 -24.11
C ILE A 32 -14.07 -13.45 -24.91
N GLU A 33 -14.83 -14.54 -24.79
CA GLU A 33 -16.09 -14.72 -25.50
C GLU A 33 -17.13 -13.65 -25.11
N ALA A 34 -17.25 -13.34 -23.81
CA ALA A 34 -18.14 -12.28 -23.34
C ALA A 34 -17.74 -10.91 -23.90
N LEU A 35 -16.45 -10.59 -23.93
CA LEU A 35 -15.96 -9.34 -24.52
C LEU A 35 -16.16 -9.28 -26.04
N GLN A 36 -16.06 -10.41 -26.75
CA GLN A 36 -16.34 -10.48 -28.19
C GLN A 36 -17.81 -10.31 -28.53
N LYS A 37 -18.72 -10.77 -27.66
CA LYS A 37 -20.17 -10.57 -27.86
C LYS A 37 -20.63 -9.16 -27.54
N GLU A 38 -19.82 -8.35 -26.84
CA GLU A 38 -20.04 -6.96 -26.44
C GLU A 38 -21.23 -6.71 -25.49
N TYR A 39 -22.34 -7.43 -25.66
CA TYR A 39 -23.51 -7.35 -24.79
C TYR A 39 -24.29 -8.67 -24.77
N ALA A 40 -25.15 -8.83 -23.77
CA ALA A 40 -26.15 -9.89 -23.71
C ALA A 40 -27.51 -9.30 -23.33
N LYS A 41 -28.58 -9.81 -23.96
CA LYS A 41 -29.94 -9.32 -23.75
C LYS A 41 -30.86 -10.44 -23.27
N ARG A 42 -31.54 -10.24 -22.14
CA ARG A 42 -32.51 -11.20 -21.61
C ARG A 42 -33.65 -10.51 -20.89
N ARG A 43 -34.90 -10.87 -21.23
CA ARG A 43 -36.13 -10.35 -20.59
C ARG A 43 -36.18 -8.81 -20.54
N GLY A 44 -35.75 -8.14 -21.62
CA GLY A 44 -35.73 -6.68 -21.72
C GLY A 44 -34.56 -5.99 -21.03
N ILE A 45 -33.68 -6.72 -20.35
CA ILE A 45 -32.46 -6.19 -19.74
C ILE A 45 -31.29 -6.43 -20.69
N GLU A 46 -30.52 -5.38 -20.96
CA GLU A 46 -29.29 -5.41 -21.75
C GLU A 46 -28.09 -5.18 -20.83
N VAL A 47 -27.07 -6.02 -20.95
CA VAL A 47 -25.84 -5.96 -20.15
C VAL A 47 -24.67 -5.86 -21.11
N HIS A 48 -23.95 -4.75 -21.07
CA HIS A 48 -22.73 -4.55 -21.86
C HIS A 48 -21.50 -5.09 -21.11
N PHE A 49 -20.66 -5.82 -21.84
CA PHE A 49 -19.40 -6.34 -21.35
C PHE A 49 -18.27 -5.38 -21.71
N ILE A 50 -17.65 -4.81 -20.67
CA ILE A 50 -16.45 -3.99 -20.83
C ILE A 50 -15.28 -4.66 -20.12
N LYS A 51 -14.09 -4.59 -20.73
CA LYS A 51 -12.88 -5.13 -20.10
C LYS A 51 -12.59 -4.35 -18.83
N TRP A 52 -12.56 -5.05 -17.71
CA TRP A 52 -12.17 -4.44 -16.44
C TRP A 52 -10.72 -3.94 -16.51
N ARG A 53 -10.48 -2.74 -16.00
CA ARG A 53 -9.15 -2.14 -15.87
C ARG A 53 -8.98 -1.71 -14.43
N SER A 54 -7.98 -2.27 -13.74
CA SER A 54 -7.68 -1.94 -12.35
C SER A 54 -7.41 -0.45 -12.11
N LEU A 55 -6.96 0.26 -13.14
CA LEU A 55 -6.58 1.68 -13.07
C LEU A 55 -7.65 2.64 -13.65
N LYS A 56 -8.87 2.19 -13.95
CA LYS A 56 -9.90 3.01 -14.62
C LYS A 56 -10.29 4.28 -13.84
N SER A 57 -10.01 4.33 -12.55
CA SER A 57 -10.24 5.49 -11.66
C SER A 57 -9.01 5.85 -10.83
N ALA A 58 -7.83 5.42 -11.26
CA ALA A 58 -6.59 5.74 -10.58
C ALA A 58 -6.08 7.10 -11.07
N GLU A 59 -5.71 7.97 -10.12
CA GLU A 59 -4.95 9.18 -10.41
C GLU A 59 -3.46 8.83 -10.39
N GLY A 60 -2.75 9.16 -11.46
CA GLY A 60 -1.31 8.97 -11.51
C GLY A 60 -0.60 9.90 -10.52
N THR A 61 0.37 9.37 -9.78
CA THR A 61 1.23 10.17 -8.90
C THR A 61 2.67 9.95 -9.29
N ALA A 62 3.40 11.05 -9.51
CA ALA A 62 4.82 11.02 -9.75
C ALA A 62 5.58 11.06 -8.41
N LEU A 63 6.21 9.94 -8.03
CA LEU A 63 7.07 9.88 -6.85
C LEU A 63 8.49 10.26 -7.24
N MET A 64 8.79 11.55 -7.24
CA MET A 64 10.09 12.06 -7.72
C MET A 64 11.17 12.12 -6.64
N PHE A 65 10.88 11.71 -5.41
CA PHE A 65 11.85 11.72 -4.32
C PHE A 65 12.00 10.34 -3.74
N ARG A 66 13.24 9.86 -3.68
CA ARG A 66 13.61 8.65 -2.95
C ARG A 66 14.21 9.07 -1.61
N VAL A 67 13.68 8.54 -0.51
CA VAL A 67 14.00 8.96 0.85
C VAL A 67 14.48 7.80 1.69
N LYS A 68 15.48 8.06 2.55
CA LYS A 68 15.92 7.13 3.59
C LYS A 68 15.28 7.49 4.92
N LEU A 69 14.49 6.58 5.47
CA LEU A 69 13.70 6.79 6.67
C LEU A 69 14.12 5.84 7.78
N TYR A 70 13.96 6.31 9.01
CA TYR A 70 14.17 5.58 10.24
C TYR A 70 12.91 5.64 11.10
N PHE A 71 12.46 4.49 11.59
CA PHE A 71 11.37 4.40 12.54
C PHE A 71 11.89 4.06 13.92
N ASP A 72 11.77 5.01 14.83
CA ASP A 72 12.16 4.89 16.23
C ASP A 72 10.92 4.66 17.12
N GLY A 73 11.04 3.75 18.08
CA GLY A 73 9.97 3.43 19.03
C GLY A 73 8.96 2.37 18.56
N VAL A 74 9.23 1.66 17.45
CA VAL A 74 8.36 0.55 17.00
C VAL A 74 8.51 -0.65 17.95
N PRO A 75 7.44 -1.11 18.62
CA PRO A 75 7.55 -2.26 19.53
C PRO A 75 8.00 -3.53 18.79
N ARG A 76 8.93 -4.29 19.36
CA ARG A 76 9.56 -5.46 18.71
C ARG A 76 8.56 -6.47 18.13
N HIS A 77 7.47 -6.75 18.84
CA HIS A 77 6.41 -7.67 18.40
C HIS A 77 5.63 -7.18 17.16
N ALA A 78 5.82 -5.92 16.76
CA ALA A 78 5.18 -5.29 15.61
C ALA A 78 6.14 -5.05 14.44
N TRP A 79 7.35 -5.62 14.48
CA TRP A 79 8.32 -5.55 13.38
C TRP A 79 7.91 -6.50 12.26
N MET A 80 6.87 -6.11 11.53
CA MET A 80 6.29 -6.87 10.42
C MET A 80 6.22 -5.96 9.19
N PRO A 81 6.42 -6.47 7.97
CA PRO A 81 6.34 -5.66 6.75
C PRO A 81 5.07 -4.81 6.66
N ASP A 82 3.90 -5.40 6.93
CA ASP A 82 2.61 -4.68 6.92
C ASP A 82 2.52 -3.52 7.93
N VAL A 83 3.23 -3.62 9.06
CA VAL A 83 3.28 -2.54 10.05
C VAL A 83 4.16 -1.43 9.54
N VAL A 84 5.32 -1.75 8.96
CA VAL A 84 6.21 -0.77 8.33
C VAL A 84 5.50 -0.03 7.19
N GLU A 85 4.83 -0.76 6.31
CA GLU A 85 4.04 -0.17 5.22
C GLU A 85 2.93 0.76 5.76
N ARG A 86 2.28 0.37 6.87
CA ARG A 86 1.30 1.23 7.54
C ARG A 86 1.93 2.51 8.11
N LEU A 87 3.16 2.44 8.61
CA LEU A 87 3.86 3.58 9.21
C LEU A 87 4.27 4.62 8.16
N ILE A 88 4.76 4.19 6.99
CA ILE A 88 5.04 5.13 5.87
C ILE A 88 3.74 5.70 5.26
N GLY A 89 2.64 4.95 5.36
CA GLY A 89 1.28 5.39 5.06
C GLY A 89 1.07 5.86 3.62
N ARG A 90 -0.02 6.60 3.37
CA ARG A 90 -0.43 7.05 2.02
C ARG A 90 0.51 8.05 1.34
N ARG A 91 1.55 8.52 2.03
CA ARG A 91 2.46 9.57 1.56
C ARG A 91 3.72 9.01 0.91
N CYS A 92 3.97 7.73 1.08
CA CYS A 92 5.17 7.06 0.62
C CYS A 92 4.81 5.68 0.07
N ALA A 93 5.59 5.20 -0.89
CA ALA A 93 5.59 3.82 -1.34
C ALA A 93 6.89 3.16 -0.88
N LEU A 94 6.80 1.98 -0.24
CA LEU A 94 7.98 1.25 0.21
C LEU A 94 8.79 0.79 -1.01
N GLU A 95 10.10 1.01 -1.00
CA GLU A 95 11.01 0.42 -1.99
C GLU A 95 11.59 -0.88 -1.45
N HIS A 96 12.34 -0.78 -0.35
CA HIS A 96 12.90 -1.94 0.33
C HIS A 96 13.26 -1.61 1.78
N LEU A 97 13.31 -2.66 2.61
CA LEU A 97 13.78 -2.62 3.98
C LEU A 97 15.30 -2.78 4.01
N VAL A 98 15.98 -1.93 4.79
CA VAL A 98 17.40 -2.09 5.10
C VAL A 98 17.56 -2.97 6.34
N THR A 99 16.72 -2.77 7.36
CA THR A 99 16.73 -3.58 8.58
C THR A 99 16.10 -4.96 8.33
N ASN A 100 16.79 -6.02 8.72
CA ASN A 100 16.20 -7.36 8.78
C ASN A 100 15.20 -7.45 9.94
N LEU A 101 13.90 -7.50 9.64
CA LEU A 101 12.86 -7.51 10.67
C LEU A 101 12.83 -8.79 11.51
N VAL A 102 13.32 -9.92 10.98
CA VAL A 102 13.31 -11.21 11.69
C VAL A 102 14.49 -11.30 12.64
N HIS A 103 15.70 -11.03 12.15
CA HIS A 103 16.95 -11.11 12.90
C HIS A 103 17.72 -9.79 12.79
N PRO A 104 17.25 -8.71 13.44
CA PRO A 104 17.92 -7.43 13.37
C PRO A 104 19.23 -7.44 14.17
N ALA A 105 20.26 -6.77 13.64
CA ALA A 105 21.49 -6.53 14.40
C ALA A 105 21.24 -5.60 15.60
N GLU A 106 20.34 -4.64 15.45
CA GLU A 106 19.95 -3.68 16.47
C GLU A 106 18.44 -3.46 16.47
N THR A 107 17.83 -3.31 17.65
CA THR A 107 16.38 -3.22 17.81
C THR A 107 15.87 -1.80 18.11
N HIS A 108 16.71 -0.79 17.92
CA HIS A 108 16.39 0.59 18.28
C HIS A 108 15.58 1.30 17.16
N SER A 109 15.86 0.99 15.89
CA SER A 109 15.14 1.55 14.74
C SER A 109 14.92 0.54 13.62
N ILE A 110 13.94 0.85 12.78
CA ILE A 110 13.74 0.18 11.49
C ILE A 110 14.11 1.15 10.37
N ASP A 111 15.02 0.73 9.50
CA ASP A 111 15.58 1.52 8.43
C ASP A 111 15.02 1.04 7.09
N LEU A 112 14.66 1.98 6.22
CA LEU A 112 14.07 1.67 4.92
C LEU A 112 14.30 2.76 3.88
N TRP A 113 14.17 2.37 2.62
CA TRP A 113 14.04 3.27 1.49
C TRP A 113 12.59 3.32 1.00
N ALA A 114 12.11 4.52 0.69
CA ALA A 114 10.78 4.74 0.18
C ALA A 114 10.75 5.84 -0.90
N TRP A 115 9.69 5.85 -1.68
CA TRP A 115 9.39 6.86 -2.69
C TRP A 115 8.28 7.78 -2.21
N THR A 116 8.41 9.08 -2.41
CA THR A 116 7.39 10.08 -2.05
C THR A 116 7.27 11.16 -3.11
N ALA A 117 6.08 11.74 -3.25
CA ALA A 117 5.86 12.93 -4.08
C ALA A 117 6.37 14.20 -3.38
N ASN A 118 6.43 14.22 -2.04
CA ASN A 118 6.86 15.39 -1.27
C ASN A 118 7.44 14.97 0.09
N PRO A 119 8.78 15.03 0.27
CA PRO A 119 9.43 14.69 1.54
C PRO A 119 8.93 15.50 2.74
N SER A 120 8.53 16.76 2.55
CA SER A 120 8.01 17.62 3.61
C SER A 120 6.64 17.19 4.13
N SER A 121 5.92 16.33 3.39
CA SER A 121 4.64 15.80 3.82
C SER A 121 4.78 14.63 4.82
N ILE A 122 5.97 14.04 4.92
CA ILE A 122 6.23 12.87 5.78
C ILE A 122 6.04 13.28 7.25
N PRO A 123 5.17 12.58 8.00
CA PRO A 123 4.90 12.93 9.38
C PRO A 123 6.10 12.58 10.25
N LYS A 124 6.56 13.51 11.09
CA LYS A 124 7.66 13.27 12.04
C LYS A 124 7.28 12.32 13.21
N ARG A 125 5.98 12.11 13.42
CA ARG A 125 5.43 11.23 14.46
C ARG A 125 4.17 10.55 13.98
N VAL A 126 4.09 9.24 14.17
CA VAL A 126 2.94 8.39 13.86
C VAL A 126 2.53 7.62 15.11
N TRP A 127 1.23 7.35 15.28
CA TRP A 127 0.72 6.56 16.40
C TRP A 127 0.36 5.16 15.93
N LEU A 128 1.02 4.15 16.50
CA LEU A 128 0.68 2.75 16.27
C LEU A 128 -0.28 2.28 17.37
N THR A 129 -1.50 1.89 16.99
CA THR A 129 -2.54 1.45 17.93
C THR A 129 -2.74 -0.06 17.83
N PHE A 130 -2.75 -0.75 18.97
CA PHE A 130 -3.03 -2.17 19.08
C PHE A 130 -4.30 -2.39 19.90
N THR A 131 -5.18 -3.27 19.43
CA THR A 131 -6.33 -3.77 20.20
C THR A 131 -6.07 -5.22 20.62
N LYS A 132 -6.90 -5.78 21.52
CA LYS A 132 -6.72 -7.16 22.02
C LYS A 132 -6.60 -8.24 20.93
N LEU A 133 -7.20 -8.00 19.76
CA LEU A 133 -7.13 -8.90 18.59
C LEU A 133 -5.73 -8.97 17.96
N PHE A 134 -4.83 -8.04 18.30
CA PHE A 134 -3.46 -8.05 17.78
C PHE A 134 -2.58 -9.13 18.41
N LYS A 135 -3.04 -9.80 19.49
CA LYS A 135 -2.20 -10.72 20.26
C LYS A 135 -1.85 -12.04 19.57
N ASP A 136 -2.64 -12.48 18.58
CA ASP A 136 -2.48 -13.82 18.00
C ASP A 136 -1.60 -13.90 16.75
N GLY A 137 -0.91 -12.82 16.36
CA GLY A 137 0.14 -12.83 15.33
C GLY A 137 -0.30 -13.22 13.91
N SER A 138 -1.52 -13.74 13.74
CA SER A 138 -2.12 -14.13 12.48
C SER A 138 -3.12 -13.06 12.06
N ARG A 139 -2.71 -12.29 11.06
CA ARG A 139 -3.59 -11.40 10.31
C ARG A 139 -4.29 -12.09 9.14
N ASP A 140 -4.06 -13.39 8.96
CA ASP A 140 -4.43 -14.09 7.72
C ASP A 140 -5.95 -14.20 7.51
N SER A 141 -6.75 -13.78 8.48
CA SER A 141 -8.18 -13.58 8.26
C SER A 141 -8.67 -12.29 8.93
N VAL A 142 -9.00 -11.29 8.11
CA VAL A 142 -10.00 -10.30 8.50
C VAL A 142 -11.31 -11.06 8.63
N LEU A 143 -11.69 -11.40 9.87
CA LEU A 143 -12.96 -12.05 10.12
C LEU A 143 -14.08 -11.05 9.81
N VAL A 144 -14.97 -11.43 8.89
CA VAL A 144 -16.22 -10.71 8.66
C VAL A 144 -17.19 -11.20 9.74
N GLU A 145 -17.20 -10.50 10.88
CA GLU A 145 -18.24 -10.69 11.88
C GLU A 145 -19.48 -9.88 11.49
N GLU A 146 -20.63 -10.54 11.33
CA GLU A 146 -21.90 -9.90 11.02
C GLU A 146 -22.55 -9.23 12.26
N GLU A 147 -22.21 -9.72 13.46
CA GLU A 147 -22.71 -9.15 14.71
C GLU A 147 -21.85 -7.96 15.17
N PRO A 148 -22.46 -6.82 15.54
CA PRO A 148 -21.71 -5.70 16.10
C PRO A 148 -21.10 -6.07 17.46
N PRO A 149 -19.94 -5.48 17.82
CA PRO A 149 -19.31 -5.76 19.10
C PRO A 149 -20.23 -5.35 20.25
N LYS A 150 -20.49 -6.28 21.18
CA LYS A 150 -21.36 -6.06 22.36
C LYS A 150 -20.79 -5.04 23.36
N ARG A 151 -19.49 -4.72 23.27
CA ARG A 151 -18.78 -3.79 24.15
C ARG A 151 -17.73 -3.01 23.37
N TRP A 152 -17.34 -1.84 23.88
CA TRP A 152 -16.21 -1.07 23.36
C TRP A 152 -14.89 -1.86 23.51
N GLN A 153 -13.94 -1.61 22.59
CA GLN A 153 -12.66 -2.31 22.59
C GLN A 153 -11.54 -1.43 23.18
N PRO A 154 -10.80 -1.91 24.20
CA PRO A 154 -9.61 -1.22 24.68
C PRO A 154 -8.45 -1.35 23.69
N GLY A 155 -7.61 -0.31 23.60
CA GLY A 155 -6.41 -0.31 22.79
C GLY A 155 -5.24 0.43 23.43
N VAL A 156 -4.03 0.08 23.03
CA VAL A 156 -2.77 0.67 23.47
C VAL A 156 -2.16 1.43 22.31
N LYS A 157 -1.62 2.63 22.57
CA LYS A 157 -0.98 3.48 21.55
C LYS A 157 0.51 3.61 21.84
N HIS A 158 1.33 3.41 20.82
CA HIS A 158 2.76 3.63 20.86
C HIS A 158 3.12 4.79 19.92
N PRO A 159 3.86 5.81 20.39
CA PRO A 159 4.41 6.82 19.52
C PRO A 159 5.58 6.22 18.74
N VAL A 160 5.58 6.39 17.43
CA VAL A 160 6.69 6.07 16.54
C VAL A 160 7.20 7.38 15.96
N LEU A 161 8.47 7.68 16.19
CA LEU A 161 9.14 8.81 15.57
C LEU A 161 9.62 8.39 14.18
N VAL A 162 9.48 9.30 13.22
CA VAL A 162 9.92 9.08 11.84
C VAL A 162 11.02 10.09 11.57
N HIS A 163 12.23 9.59 11.40
CA HIS A 163 13.38 10.41 11.04
C HIS A 163 13.67 10.31 9.56
N LEU A 164 13.95 11.45 8.95
CA LEU A 164 14.35 11.54 7.54
C LEU A 164 15.84 11.85 7.48
N GLU A 165 16.63 10.92 6.95
CA GLU A 165 18.10 11.06 6.91
C GLU A 165 18.57 11.63 5.58
N GLU A 166 18.09 11.07 4.47
CA GLU A 166 18.61 11.36 3.13
C GLU A 166 17.47 11.48 2.12
N ILE A 167 17.60 12.42 1.19
CA ILE A 167 16.66 12.66 0.09
C ILE A 167 17.44 12.63 -1.23
N HIS A 168 16.97 11.85 -2.19
CA HIS A 168 17.42 11.87 -3.58
C HIS A 168 16.35 12.54 -4.42
N ASP A 169 16.69 13.64 -5.07
CA ASP A 169 15.78 14.45 -5.88
C ASP A 169 15.86 14.06 -7.36
N TYR A 170 14.90 13.28 -7.83
CA TYR A 170 14.82 12.89 -9.24
C TYR A 170 14.20 13.95 -10.15
N MET A 171 13.60 15.02 -9.61
CA MET A 171 13.20 16.17 -10.45
C MET A 171 14.41 16.92 -10.98
N ALA A 172 15.47 17.02 -10.18
CA ALA A 172 16.70 17.71 -10.52
C ALA A 172 17.77 16.78 -11.14
N ALA A 173 17.42 15.53 -11.45
CA ALA A 173 18.38 14.58 -11.98
C ALA A 173 18.81 14.94 -13.40
N ARG A 174 20.11 14.82 -13.65
CA ARG A 174 20.66 14.92 -15.01
C ARG A 174 20.54 13.55 -15.67
N ILE A 175 19.97 13.52 -16.87
CA ILE A 175 19.93 12.33 -17.72
C ILE A 175 21.20 12.33 -18.56
N ASP A 176 22.01 11.27 -18.47
CA ASP A 176 23.08 11.04 -19.43
C ASP A 176 22.46 10.52 -20.73
N LEU A 177 22.55 11.32 -21.79
CA LEU A 177 21.99 10.96 -23.09
C LEU A 177 22.73 9.81 -23.76
N SER A 178 23.93 9.46 -23.29
CA SER A 178 24.73 8.34 -23.77
C SER A 178 24.38 7.01 -23.10
N ASP A 179 23.79 7.06 -21.89
CA ASP A 179 23.32 5.89 -21.14
C ASP A 179 21.98 6.20 -20.46
N GLN A 180 20.89 5.93 -21.19
CA GLN A 180 19.52 6.16 -20.73
C GLN A 180 19.11 5.29 -19.52
N THR A 181 19.97 4.38 -19.07
CA THR A 181 19.71 3.54 -17.89
C THR A 181 20.22 4.15 -16.58
N THR A 182 21.09 5.16 -16.65
CA THR A 182 21.70 5.74 -15.45
C THR A 182 21.17 7.15 -15.15
N CYS A 183 20.66 7.32 -13.94
CA CYS A 183 20.14 8.57 -13.42
C CYS A 183 20.86 8.87 -12.09
N GLN A 184 21.54 10.01 -12.01
CA GLN A 184 22.26 10.45 -10.81
C GLN A 184 21.54 11.66 -10.20
N PRO A 185 20.54 11.44 -9.33
CA PRO A 185 19.84 12.53 -8.67
C PRO A 185 20.76 13.23 -7.66
N PRO A 186 20.64 14.57 -7.49
CA PRO A 186 21.21 15.26 -6.36
C PRO A 186 20.78 14.62 -5.04
N ARG A 187 21.75 14.47 -4.13
CA ARG A 187 21.53 13.89 -2.80
C ARG A 187 21.62 14.98 -1.75
N ARG A 188 20.61 15.07 -0.89
CA ARG A 188 20.58 15.98 0.25
C ARG A 188 20.50 15.17 1.54
N ARG A 189 21.56 15.23 2.35
CA ARG A 189 21.52 14.74 3.73
C ARG A 189 20.95 15.80 4.66
N LEU A 190 20.08 15.36 5.56
CA LEU A 190 19.53 16.21 6.61
C LEU A 190 20.44 16.20 7.84
N PRO A 191 20.25 17.15 8.78
CA PRO A 191 20.98 17.15 10.05
C PRO A 191 20.82 15.81 10.78
N PRO A 192 21.81 15.40 11.61
CA PRO A 192 21.71 14.20 12.40
C PRO A 192 20.47 14.18 13.28
N TRP A 193 19.75 13.06 13.27
CA TRP A 193 18.66 12.77 14.20
C TRP A 193 19.19 11.98 15.40
N HIS A 194 18.43 11.96 16.49
CA HIS A 194 18.81 11.25 17.71
C HIS A 194 17.62 10.41 18.19
N LEU A 195 17.92 9.23 18.75
CA LEU A 195 16.90 8.34 19.30
C LEU A 195 16.09 9.05 20.39
N GLY A 196 14.77 8.93 20.30
CA GLY A 196 13.79 9.53 21.19
C GLY A 196 13.53 11.02 20.93
N VAL A 197 14.22 11.67 19.99
CA VAL A 197 14.15 13.12 19.76
C VAL A 197 13.48 13.43 18.43
N LEU A 198 12.41 14.23 18.46
CA LEU A 198 11.70 14.63 17.26
C LEU A 198 12.56 15.60 16.42
N ASP A 199 12.72 15.35 15.10
CA ASP A 199 13.62 16.11 14.21
C ASP A 199 13.40 17.65 14.19
N ALA A 200 12.26 18.16 14.66
CA ALA A 200 11.99 19.60 14.74
C ALA A 200 12.48 20.28 16.03
N SER A 201 12.93 19.54 17.05
CA SER A 201 13.28 20.10 18.36
C SER A 201 14.76 20.45 18.50
N GLN A 202 15.52 20.46 17.40
CA GLN A 202 16.96 20.78 17.39
C GLN A 202 17.28 22.12 16.72
N SER A 203 16.29 23.02 16.56
CA SER A 203 16.46 24.38 16.02
C SER A 203 16.54 25.42 17.11
#